data_AF-A0A3D3BNF7-F1
#
_entry.id   AF-A0A3D3BNF7-F1
#
_cell.length_a   1.000
_cell.length_b   1.000
_cell.length_c   1.000
_cell.angle_alpha   90.00
_cell.angle_beta   90.00
_cell.angle_gamma   90.00
#
_symmetry.space_group_name_H-M   'P 1'
#
loop_
_entity.id
_entity.type
_entity.pdbx_description
1 polymer ?
#
loop_
_entity_poly.entity_id
_entity_poly.type
_entity_poly.pdbx_seq_one_letter_code
_entity_poly.pdbx_strand_id
1 'polypeptide(L)'
;HNMLNPEDEPLVPFVTQRLEGRPGPVVAVSDWMRAVQDQIREWVPQPFVSLGTDGWGLSDTRGALRRHFLVDAESITVQALAMLARSGDIDAETVTRAIKTYQLDDPSAADAGNTEGSG
;
A
#
# COMPACT_ATOMS: atom_id res chain seq x y z
N HIS A 1 21.41 -7.59 -17.14
CA HIS A 1 22.78 -7.95 -16.72
C HIS A 1 22.86 -9.43 -16.37
N ASN A 2 22.28 -9.89 -15.27
CA ASN A 2 22.42 -11.27 -14.77
C ASN A 2 22.07 -12.36 -15.81
N MET A 3 21.03 -12.17 -16.63
CA MET A 3 20.68 -13.09 -17.72
C MET A 3 21.81 -13.33 -18.73
N LEU A 4 22.62 -12.30 -18.99
CA LEU A 4 23.72 -12.35 -19.98
C LEU A 4 25.04 -12.79 -19.35
N ASN A 5 25.15 -12.81 -18.02
CA ASN A 5 26.39 -13.09 -17.28
C ASN A 5 26.11 -14.15 -16.19
N PRO A 6 25.83 -15.41 -16.57
CA PRO A 6 25.41 -16.46 -15.63
C PRO A 6 26.53 -17.00 -14.73
N GLU A 7 27.80 -16.75 -15.07
CA GLU A 7 28.97 -17.19 -14.29
C GLU A 7 29.44 -16.16 -13.25
N ASP A 8 28.96 -14.91 -13.36
CA ASP A 8 29.28 -13.84 -12.41
C ASP A 8 28.42 -13.96 -11.14
N GLU A 9 28.90 -13.39 -10.03
CA GLU A 9 28.07 -13.21 -8.84
C GLU A 9 26.81 -12.37 -9.18
N PRO A 10 25.59 -12.86 -8.89
CA PRO A 10 24.37 -12.16 -9.29
C PRO A 10 24.28 -10.76 -8.69
N LEU A 11 24.04 -9.75 -9.53
CA LEU A 11 23.75 -8.40 -9.03
C LEU A 11 22.37 -8.37 -8.38
N VAL A 12 22.31 -7.88 -7.15
CA VAL A 12 21.07 -7.75 -6.39
C VAL A 12 20.44 -6.37 -6.65
N PRO A 13 19.17 -6.26 -7.03
CA PRO A 13 18.48 -4.97 -7.19
C PRO A 13 18.53 -4.14 -5.91
N PHE A 14 18.67 -2.82 -6.04
CA PHE A 14 18.78 -1.93 -4.88
C PHE A 14 17.60 -2.04 -3.91
N VAL A 15 16.36 -2.13 -4.43
CA VAL A 15 15.16 -2.27 -3.60
C VAL A 15 15.17 -3.57 -2.80
N THR A 16 15.66 -4.67 -3.40
CA THR A 16 15.85 -5.96 -2.72
C THR A 16 16.84 -5.79 -1.58
N GLN A 17 18.03 -5.22 -1.83
CA GLN A 17 19.04 -4.98 -0.79
C GLN A 17 18.50 -4.13 0.37
N ARG A 18 17.64 -3.15 0.06
CA ARG A 18 17.05 -2.31 1.10
C ARG A 18 16.02 -3.06 1.91
N LEU A 19 15.20 -3.91 1.31
CA LEU A 19 14.09 -4.57 1.99
C LEU A 19 14.48 -5.92 2.61
N GLU A 20 15.54 -6.57 2.14
CA GLU A 20 15.98 -7.86 2.65
C GLU A 20 16.21 -7.84 4.17
N GLY A 21 15.77 -8.92 4.83
CA GLY A 21 15.83 -9.04 6.29
C GLY A 21 14.79 -8.21 7.07
N ARG A 22 13.98 -7.36 6.41
CA ARG A 22 12.88 -6.67 7.10
C ARG A 22 11.69 -7.60 7.32
N PRO A 23 11.13 -7.64 8.54
CA PRO A 23 9.99 -8.50 8.86
C PRO A 23 8.69 -7.95 8.27
N GLY A 24 7.75 -8.86 8.03
CA GLY A 24 6.38 -8.53 7.67
C GLY A 24 6.16 -8.21 6.20
N PRO A 25 4.88 -8.00 5.81
CA PRO A 25 4.50 -7.67 4.45
C PRO A 25 4.84 -6.22 4.05
N VAL A 26 4.86 -5.95 2.75
CA VAL A 26 5.03 -4.61 2.17
C VAL A 26 3.71 -4.10 1.58
N VAL A 27 3.28 -2.92 2.04
CA VAL A 27 2.18 -2.15 1.43
C VAL A 27 2.80 -0.93 0.74
N ALA A 28 2.71 -0.87 -0.59
CA ALA A 28 3.25 0.22 -1.39
C ALA A 28 2.12 1.17 -1.84
N VAL A 29 2.23 2.44 -1.49
CA VAL A 29 1.14 3.43 -1.64
C VAL A 29 1.64 4.62 -2.43
N SER A 30 0.80 5.13 -3.34
CA SER A 30 1.06 6.37 -4.07
C SER A 30 -0.25 7.05 -4.43
N ASP A 31 -0.20 8.36 -4.72
CA ASP A 31 -1.31 9.12 -5.31
C ASP A 31 -1.43 8.87 -6.83
N TRP A 32 -0.70 7.91 -7.39
CA TRP A 32 -0.85 7.41 -8.76
C TRP A 32 -1.56 6.05 -8.76
N MET A 33 -1.92 5.59 -9.96
CA MET A 33 -2.39 4.23 -10.18
C MET A 33 -1.39 3.20 -9.64
N ARG A 34 -1.90 2.07 -9.14
CA ARG A 34 -1.10 0.95 -8.61
C ARG A 34 0.01 0.46 -9.54
N ALA A 35 -0.20 0.64 -10.85
CA ALA A 35 0.77 0.33 -11.88
C ALA A 35 2.16 0.93 -11.62
N VAL A 36 2.26 2.10 -10.97
CA VAL A 36 3.56 2.71 -10.64
C VAL A 36 4.33 1.85 -9.62
N GLN A 37 3.70 1.48 -8.51
CA GLN A 37 4.32 0.66 -7.46
C GLN A 37 4.57 -0.77 -7.95
N ASP A 38 3.67 -1.29 -8.79
CA ASP A 38 3.79 -2.64 -9.35
C ASP A 38 5.02 -2.79 -10.27
N GLN A 39 5.60 -1.69 -10.79
CA GLN A 39 6.86 -1.74 -11.56
C GLN A 39 8.01 -2.38 -10.81
N ILE A 40 8.04 -2.29 -9.47
CA ILE A 40 9.13 -2.83 -8.66
C ILE A 40 8.80 -4.16 -7.98
N ARG A 41 7.57 -4.69 -8.16
CA ARG A 41 7.06 -5.84 -7.41
C ARG A 41 7.97 -7.06 -7.50
N GLU A 42 8.50 -7.35 -8.69
CA GLU A 42 9.36 -8.51 -8.94
C GLU A 42 10.62 -8.53 -8.06
N TRP A 43 11.11 -7.35 -7.66
CA TRP A 43 12.33 -7.22 -6.86
C TRP A 43 12.06 -7.03 -5.36
N VAL A 44 10.80 -7.08 -4.91
CA VAL A 44 10.45 -7.03 -3.49
C VAL A 44 10.39 -8.46 -2.93
N PRO A 45 11.24 -8.83 -1.96
CA PRO A 45 11.31 -10.21 -1.47
C PRO A 45 10.12 -10.61 -0.57
N GLN A 46 9.41 -9.64 0.02
CA GLN A 46 8.26 -9.88 0.89
C GLN A 46 6.93 -10.02 0.12
N PRO A 47 5.87 -10.57 0.75
CA PRO A 47 4.51 -10.38 0.27
C PRO A 47 4.22 -8.90 0.02
N PHE A 48 3.64 -8.58 -1.14
CA PHE A 48 3.51 -7.20 -1.61
C PHE A 48 2.07 -6.90 -2.05
N VAL A 49 1.55 -5.75 -1.63
CA VAL A 49 0.30 -5.18 -2.14
C VAL A 49 0.52 -3.71 -2.50
N SER A 50 -0.03 -3.30 -3.64
CA SER A 50 -0.08 -1.91 -4.10
C SER A 50 -1.45 -1.29 -3.80
N LEU A 51 -1.45 -0.07 -3.26
CA LEU A 51 -2.63 0.80 -3.13
C LEU A 51 -2.39 2.06 -3.97
N GLY A 52 -3.37 2.45 -4.78
CA GLY A 52 -3.22 3.56 -5.71
C GLY A 52 -4.58 4.10 -6.16
N THR A 53 -4.53 5.23 -6.85
CA THR A 53 -5.70 6.01 -7.26
C THR A 53 -6.23 5.58 -8.62
N ASP A 54 -6.44 4.27 -8.80
CA ASP A 54 -6.96 3.71 -10.04
C ASP A 54 -8.41 4.16 -10.29
N GLY A 55 -8.68 4.66 -11.49
CA GLY A 55 -10.01 5.11 -11.89
C GLY A 55 -10.04 6.58 -12.30
N TRP A 56 -11.24 7.13 -12.39
CA TRP A 56 -11.45 8.53 -12.74
C TRP A 56 -11.43 9.42 -11.50
N GLY A 57 -10.94 10.64 -11.66
CA GLY A 57 -11.01 11.65 -10.60
C GLY A 57 -12.44 12.07 -10.27
N LEU A 58 -12.64 12.48 -9.03
CA LEU A 58 -13.88 13.03 -8.49
C LEU A 58 -13.61 14.43 -7.91
N SER A 59 -14.66 15.21 -7.69
CA SER A 59 -14.56 16.49 -6.98
C SER A 59 -15.07 16.31 -5.56
N ASP A 60 -14.16 16.35 -4.59
CA ASP A 60 -14.44 16.25 -3.16
C ASP A 60 -13.23 16.82 -2.36
N THR A 61 -13.29 16.75 -1.03
CA THR A 61 -12.18 17.05 -0.12
C THR A 61 -11.03 16.05 -0.31
N ARG A 62 -9.81 16.46 0.06
CA ARG A 62 -8.62 15.59 -0.04
C ARG A 62 -8.78 14.31 0.78
N GLY A 63 -9.33 14.43 1.98
CA GLY A 63 -9.66 13.30 2.86
C GLY A 63 -10.59 12.30 2.20
N ALA A 64 -11.75 12.78 1.74
CA ALA A 64 -12.75 11.94 1.09
C ALA A 64 -12.21 11.27 -0.17
N LEU A 65 -11.42 11.97 -0.99
CA LEU A 65 -10.81 11.38 -2.19
C LEU A 65 -9.79 10.28 -1.82
N ARG A 66 -8.94 10.50 -0.81
CA ARG A 66 -7.98 9.47 -0.38
C ARG A 66 -8.68 8.25 0.20
N ARG A 67 -9.76 8.43 0.96
CA ARG A 67 -10.61 7.31 1.41
C ARG A 67 -11.29 6.61 0.24
N HIS A 68 -11.83 7.34 -0.73
CA HIS A 68 -12.45 6.77 -1.92
C HIS A 68 -11.49 5.83 -2.68
N PHE A 69 -10.24 6.24 -2.84
CA PHE A 69 -9.20 5.43 -3.47
C PHE A 69 -8.50 4.45 -2.53
N LEU A 70 -8.87 4.41 -1.25
CA LEU A 70 -8.28 3.57 -0.21
C LEU A 70 -6.77 3.79 -0.02
N VAL A 71 -6.32 5.04 -0.11
CA VAL A 71 -4.91 5.45 0.06
C VAL A 71 -4.67 6.33 1.30
N ASP A 72 -5.69 6.49 2.16
CA ASP A 72 -5.55 7.17 3.46
C ASP A 72 -4.93 6.24 4.54
N ALA A 73 -4.59 6.82 5.69
CA ALA A 73 -3.86 6.11 6.76
C ALA A 73 -4.64 4.89 7.28
N GLU A 74 -5.96 5.03 7.42
CA GLU A 74 -6.87 3.98 7.86
C GLU A 74 -6.93 2.83 6.85
N SER A 75 -7.02 3.13 5.56
CA SER A 75 -7.01 2.11 4.50
C SER A 75 -5.69 1.36 4.45
N ILE A 76 -4.56 2.07 4.59
CA ILE A 76 -3.23 1.48 4.66
C ILE A 76 -3.12 0.55 5.87
N THR A 77 -3.64 0.98 7.02
CA THR A 77 -3.66 0.19 8.26
C THR A 77 -4.47 -1.09 8.08
N VAL A 78 -5.69 -0.99 7.56
CA VAL A 78 -6.53 -2.16 7.29
C VAL A 78 -5.87 -3.11 6.29
N GLN A 79 -5.24 -2.59 5.24
CA GLN A 79 -4.54 -3.42 4.27
C GLN A 79 -3.35 -4.16 4.89
N ALA A 80 -2.57 -3.51 5.76
CA ALA A 80 -1.47 -4.15 6.49
C ALA A 80 -1.99 -5.26 7.41
N LEU A 81 -3.04 -4.99 8.19
CA LEU A 81 -3.70 -5.99 9.04
C LEU A 81 -4.24 -7.16 8.21
N ALA A 82 -4.85 -6.89 7.05
CA ALA A 82 -5.34 -7.94 6.16
C ALA A 82 -4.22 -8.83 5.63
N MET A 83 -3.02 -8.28 5.38
CA MET A 83 -1.87 -9.09 4.97
C MET A 83 -1.35 -9.95 6.12
N LEU A 84 -1.27 -9.41 7.35
CA LEU A 84 -0.89 -10.16 8.55
C LEU A 84 -1.89 -11.27 8.89
N ALA A 85 -3.19 -11.03 8.70
CA ALA A 85 -4.20 -12.06 8.91
C ALA A 85 -4.07 -13.20 7.90
N ARG A 86 -3.72 -12.90 6.64
CA ARG A 86 -3.49 -13.93 5.60
C ARG A 86 -2.25 -14.79 5.87
N SER A 87 -1.22 -14.24 6.50
CA SER A 87 -0.05 -15.01 6.96
C SER A 87 -0.32 -15.78 8.25
N GLY A 88 -1.46 -15.56 8.92
CA GLY A 88 -1.81 -16.19 10.19
C GLY A 88 -1.16 -15.53 11.42
N ASP A 89 -0.54 -14.35 11.25
CA ASP A 89 0.12 -13.62 12.34
C ASP A 89 -0.90 -12.97 13.30
N ILE A 90 -2.10 -12.67 12.80
CA ILE A 90 -3.22 -12.14 13.59
C ILE A 90 -4.53 -12.81 13.19
N ASP A 91 -5.55 -12.70 14.04
CA ASP A 91 -6.88 -13.19 13.71
C ASP A 91 -7.65 -12.26 12.75
N ALA A 92 -8.44 -12.86 11.87
CA ALA A 92 -9.25 -12.16 10.86
C ALA A 92 -10.31 -11.23 11.48
N GLU A 93 -10.77 -11.50 12.71
CA GLU A 93 -11.69 -10.60 13.43
C GLU A 93 -11.07 -9.22 13.64
N THR A 94 -9.74 -9.13 13.81
CA THR A 94 -9.04 -7.86 13.97
C THR A 94 -9.20 -6.97 12.74
N VAL A 95 -9.16 -7.55 11.53
CA VAL A 95 -9.37 -6.83 10.27
C VAL A 95 -10.82 -6.33 10.18
N THR A 96 -11.78 -7.20 10.50
CA THR A 96 -13.21 -6.86 10.45
C THR A 96 -13.54 -5.72 11.43
N ARG A 97 -12.97 -5.77 12.64
CA ARG A 97 -13.11 -4.70 13.62
C ARG A 97 -12.50 -3.40 13.12
N ALA A 98 -11.29 -3.43 12.55
CA ALA A 98 -10.64 -2.23 12.01
C ALA A 98 -11.46 -1.58 10.88
N ILE A 99 -12.00 -2.36 9.94
CA ILE A 99 -12.89 -1.87 8.87
C ILE A 99 -14.09 -1.11 9.46
N LYS A 100 -14.74 -1.70 10.47
CA LYS A 100 -15.90 -1.09 11.13
C LYS A 100 -15.53 0.16 11.92
N THR A 101 -14.44 0.12 12.67
CA THR A 101 -13.96 1.26 13.48
C THR A 101 -13.63 2.46 12.59
N TYR A 102 -12.97 2.22 11.45
CA TYR A 102 -12.56 3.29 10.55
C TYR A 102 -13.61 3.67 9.50
N GLN A 103 -14.73 2.94 9.40
CA GLN A 103 -15.80 3.19 8.44
C GLN A 103 -15.25 3.24 7.00
N LEU A 104 -14.48 2.21 6.63
CA LEU A 104 -13.69 2.22 5.40
C LEU A 104 -14.53 2.30 4.11
N ASP A 105 -15.81 1.97 4.19
CA ASP A 105 -16.80 2.05 3.13
C ASP A 105 -17.48 3.43 2.99
N ASP A 106 -17.18 4.37 3.89
CA ASP A 106 -17.72 5.72 3.88
C ASP A 106 -16.61 6.77 3.64
N PRO A 107 -16.49 7.31 2.41
CA PRO A 107 -15.59 8.43 2.10
C PRO A 107 -15.80 9.67 2.98
N SER A 108 -17.02 9.92 3.45
CA SER A 108 -17.34 11.10 4.26
C SER A 108 -16.90 10.97 5.72
N ALA A 109 -16.58 9.76 6.17
CA ALA A 109 -16.04 9.50 7.50
C ALA A 109 -14.55 9.88 7.63
N ALA A 110 -13.86 10.13 6.52
CA ALA A 110 -12.49 10.59 6.54
C ALA A 110 -12.42 12.08 6.95
N ASP A 111 -11.44 12.42 7.78
CA ASP A 111 -11.12 13.83 8.04
C ASP A 111 -10.82 14.51 6.70
N ALA A 112 -11.47 15.65 6.43
CA ALA A 112 -11.34 16.40 5.18
C ALA A 112 -9.88 16.71 4.84
N GLY A 113 -9.01 16.69 5.86
CA GLY A 113 -7.60 16.99 5.79
C GLY A 113 -7.37 18.49 5.69
N ASN A 114 -6.12 18.93 5.86
CA ASN A 114 -5.79 20.35 5.70
C ASN A 114 -6.18 20.82 4.28
N THR A 115 -7.23 21.65 4.22
CA THR A 115 -7.68 22.39 3.04
C THR A 115 -6.80 23.60 2.74
N GLU A 116 -5.71 23.79 3.47
CA GLU A 116 -4.79 24.91 3.29
C GLU A 116 -3.94 24.70 2.03
N GLY A 117 -4.45 25.25 0.93
CA GLY A 117 -3.64 25.73 -0.18
C GLY A 117 -2.98 27.07 0.18
N SER A 118 -2.10 27.09 1.17
CA SER A 118 -1.09 28.15 1.30
C SER A 118 0.27 27.54 0.96
N GLY A 119 0.74 27.84 -0.25
CA GLY A 119 2.15 27.67 -0.60
C GLY A 119 3.05 28.67 0.11
#